data_AF-A3DKU0-F1
#
_entry.id   AF-A3DKU0-F1
#
_cell.length_a   1.000
_cell.length_b   1.000
_cell.length_c   1.000
_cell.angle_alpha   90.00
_cell.angle_beta   90.00
_cell.angle_gamma   90.00
#
_symmetry.space_group_name_H-M   'P 1'
#
loop_
_entity.id
_entity.type
_entity.pdbx_description
1 polymer ?
#
loop_
_entity_poly.entity_id
_entity_poly.type
_entity_poly.pdbx_seq_one_letter_code
_entity_poly.pdbx_strand_id
1 'polypeptide(L)'
;MRKKIRGVAKAIECVKRCNNKARQAKCFVNCYLGNSVKEAYLWVDRLKEISEQVKKLYSFYTITYSREFRSFIEEPLRHLEKKLFIYTHDYKRGKLSLEEYAEKSMMAVNTSLRTNLRTLYQNWGFLALLINIYREGTIVIYPEHNVLNLERSGKQKLRWIPPNLVLDIPGHGSISFFIEAPRPLAWGDTGDLEKIWGLYTALRPDIMVYGGRIYDIVDPENSPPVKRPDLIIEFKELPDWYKRVRDVRGPLAKPLSAEEWRNRWIEGLWDGLADVLGVTRHEVAEKISSHRGVRLNEVRVVQLYKSIYNPDKLFLVSKHVVPGEIRKMLESHDIIVIDDVGFDRDKLSDLSKNVLEYAKQVDEYIIRVRDHELASILQMIIDLWDKKVLDREKIRKLLLYSISENV
;
A
#
# COMPACT_ATOMS: atom_id res chain seq x y z
N MET A 1 20.56 14.88 -16.79
CA MET A 1 20.34 16.11 -17.59
C MET A 1 19.67 15.85 -18.96
N ARG A 2 20.25 15.05 -19.87
CA ARG A 2 19.72 14.83 -21.24
C ARG A 2 18.26 14.35 -21.33
N LYS A 3 17.79 13.45 -20.45
CA LYS A 3 16.38 13.00 -20.42
C LYS A 3 15.39 14.09 -19.98
N LYS A 4 15.78 14.95 -19.01
CA LYS A 4 14.95 16.07 -18.55
C LYS A 4 14.78 17.10 -19.68
N ILE A 5 15.88 17.42 -20.37
CA ILE A 5 15.88 18.35 -21.52
C ILE A 5 14.98 17.82 -22.66
N ARG A 6 15.09 16.53 -23.01
CA ARG A 6 14.20 15.90 -24.00
C ARG A 6 12.73 15.87 -23.58
N GLY A 7 12.47 15.62 -22.29
CA GLY A 7 11.10 15.63 -21.74
C GLY A 7 10.45 17.00 -21.84
N VAL A 8 11.18 18.06 -21.46
CA VAL A 8 10.70 19.45 -21.55
C VAL A 8 10.48 19.85 -23.01
N ALA A 9 11.39 19.50 -23.93
CA ALA A 9 11.21 19.78 -25.36
C ALA A 9 9.93 19.15 -25.93
N LYS A 10 9.68 17.86 -25.61
CA LYS A 10 8.44 17.17 -26.00
C LYS A 10 7.20 17.82 -25.37
N ALA A 11 7.29 18.23 -24.10
CA ALA A 11 6.19 18.90 -23.42
C ALA A 11 5.84 20.23 -24.10
N ILE A 12 6.85 21.05 -24.43
CA ILE A 12 6.70 22.32 -25.16
C ILE A 12 6.00 22.09 -26.51
N GLU A 13 6.43 21.10 -27.28
CA GLU A 13 5.81 20.74 -28.56
C GLU A 13 4.33 20.37 -28.39
N CYS A 14 4.01 19.58 -27.36
CA CYS A 14 2.64 19.22 -27.04
C CYS A 14 1.80 20.44 -26.62
N VAL A 15 2.34 21.39 -25.86
CA VAL A 15 1.63 22.64 -25.54
C VAL A 15 1.34 23.42 -26.81
N LYS A 16 2.34 23.62 -27.69
CA LYS A 16 2.16 24.32 -28.98
C LYS A 16 1.07 23.68 -29.84
N ARG A 17 1.08 22.35 -29.96
CA ARG A 17 0.07 21.58 -30.72
C ARG A 17 -1.34 21.65 -30.11
N CYS A 18 -1.43 21.81 -28.80
CA CYS A 18 -2.68 21.83 -28.06
C CYS A 18 -3.18 23.25 -27.78
N ASN A 19 -2.42 24.27 -28.19
CA ASN A 19 -2.76 25.66 -27.96
C ASN A 19 -4.11 25.99 -28.64
N ASN A 20 -4.91 26.83 -27.99
CA ASN A 20 -6.26 27.22 -28.43
C ASN A 20 -7.29 26.09 -28.56
N LYS A 21 -7.00 24.86 -28.13
CA LYS A 21 -8.03 23.80 -28.05
C LYS A 21 -8.92 23.99 -26.83
N ALA A 22 -10.23 23.79 -27.01
CA ALA A 22 -11.22 23.85 -25.93
C ALA A 22 -10.81 22.99 -24.71
N ARG A 23 -10.26 21.79 -24.96
CA ARG A 23 -9.73 20.87 -23.94
C ARG A 23 -8.21 20.76 -24.00
N GLN A 24 -7.52 21.87 -23.75
CA GLN A 24 -6.06 21.96 -23.75
C GLN A 24 -5.39 20.91 -22.86
N ALA A 25 -5.87 20.74 -21.62
CA ALA A 25 -5.34 19.75 -20.67
C ALA A 25 -5.43 18.31 -21.19
N LYS A 26 -6.61 17.88 -21.66
CA LYS A 26 -6.79 16.54 -22.27
C LYS A 26 -5.88 16.33 -23.49
N CYS A 27 -5.78 17.34 -24.36
CA CYS A 27 -4.90 17.28 -25.53
C CYS A 27 -3.44 17.10 -25.11
N PHE A 28 -2.98 17.87 -24.11
CA PHE A 28 -1.61 17.79 -23.62
C PHE A 28 -1.31 16.39 -23.06
N VAL A 29 -2.18 15.84 -22.21
CA VAL A 29 -2.00 14.49 -21.64
C VAL A 29 -1.90 13.44 -22.75
N ASN A 30 -2.82 13.47 -23.73
CA ASN A 30 -2.79 12.53 -24.85
C ASN A 30 -1.52 12.66 -25.70
N CYS A 31 -1.08 13.88 -25.98
CA CYS A 31 0.13 14.13 -26.74
C CYS A 31 1.39 13.66 -25.99
N TYR A 32 1.49 13.99 -24.70
CA TYR A 32 2.71 13.75 -23.92
C TYR A 32 2.81 12.31 -23.41
N LEU A 33 1.71 11.72 -22.91
CA LEU A 33 1.65 10.42 -22.25
C LEU A 33 0.85 9.35 -23.00
N GLY A 34 0.35 9.59 -24.22
CA GLY A 34 -0.63 8.71 -24.88
C GLY A 34 -0.41 7.20 -24.74
N ASN A 35 0.82 6.70 -24.96
CA ASN A 35 1.14 5.28 -24.78
C ASN A 35 1.12 4.83 -23.31
N SER A 36 1.63 5.64 -22.40
CA SER A 36 1.61 5.34 -20.96
C SER A 36 0.20 5.39 -20.37
N VAL A 37 -0.69 6.22 -20.94
CA VAL A 37 -2.12 6.22 -20.59
C VAL A 37 -2.80 4.93 -21.07
N LYS A 38 -2.51 4.47 -22.30
CA LYS A 38 -3.00 3.16 -22.80
C LYS A 38 -2.53 2.01 -21.91
N GLU A 39 -1.26 2.02 -21.52
CA GLU A 39 -0.72 1.02 -20.57
C GLU A 39 -1.46 1.08 -19.23
N ALA A 40 -1.75 2.27 -18.70
CA ALA A 40 -2.51 2.42 -17.47
C ALA A 40 -3.91 1.79 -17.55
N TYR A 41 -4.62 1.93 -18.68
CA TYR A 41 -5.90 1.24 -18.88
C TYR A 41 -5.76 -0.28 -18.80
N LEU A 42 -4.72 -0.86 -19.44
CA LEU A 42 -4.47 -2.30 -19.38
C LEU A 42 -4.22 -2.77 -17.94
N TRP A 43 -3.45 -2.02 -17.16
CA TRP A 43 -3.20 -2.35 -15.75
C TRP A 43 -4.49 -2.24 -14.91
N VAL A 44 -5.31 -1.22 -15.18
CA VAL A 44 -6.61 -1.04 -14.51
C VAL A 44 -7.52 -2.23 -14.77
N ASP A 45 -7.55 -2.76 -15.99
CA ASP A 45 -8.36 -3.94 -16.32
C ASP A 45 -7.88 -5.16 -15.53
N ARG A 46 -6.56 -5.38 -15.40
CA ARG A 46 -5.99 -6.45 -14.57
C ARG A 46 -6.36 -6.31 -13.09
N LEU A 47 -6.34 -5.08 -12.55
CA LEU A 47 -6.74 -4.83 -11.17
C LEU A 47 -8.24 -5.08 -10.97
N LYS A 48 -9.09 -4.65 -11.91
CA LYS A 48 -10.55 -4.87 -11.84
C LYS A 48 -10.89 -6.35 -11.88
N GLU A 49 -10.26 -7.09 -12.79
CA GLU A 49 -10.43 -8.53 -12.92
C GLU A 49 -10.11 -9.25 -11.60
N ILE A 50 -8.94 -8.99 -11.01
CA ILE A 50 -8.53 -9.66 -9.77
C ILE A 50 -9.37 -9.22 -8.56
N SER A 51 -9.80 -7.95 -8.54
CA SER A 51 -10.67 -7.42 -7.50
C SER A 51 -12.02 -8.14 -7.46
N GLU A 52 -12.65 -8.35 -8.62
CA GLU A 52 -13.92 -9.06 -8.69
C GLU A 52 -13.77 -10.54 -8.34
N GLN A 53 -12.64 -11.17 -8.68
CA GLN A 53 -12.35 -12.54 -8.23
C GLN A 53 -12.23 -12.62 -6.70
N VAL A 54 -11.41 -11.76 -6.08
CA VAL A 54 -11.24 -11.74 -4.62
C VAL A 54 -12.55 -11.43 -3.89
N LYS A 55 -13.35 -10.48 -4.40
CA LYS A 55 -14.67 -10.17 -3.85
C LYS A 55 -15.57 -11.41 -3.78
N LYS A 56 -15.59 -12.22 -4.84
CA LYS A 56 -16.39 -13.45 -4.90
C LYS A 56 -15.85 -14.52 -3.94
N LEU A 57 -14.55 -14.80 -3.98
CA LEU A 57 -13.92 -15.85 -3.17
C LEU A 57 -14.12 -15.59 -1.66
N TYR A 58 -13.80 -14.37 -1.22
CA TYR A 58 -13.88 -13.99 0.20
C TYR A 58 -15.24 -13.44 0.61
N SER A 59 -16.23 -13.41 -0.30
CA SER A 59 -17.55 -12.83 -0.06
C SER A 59 -17.51 -11.38 0.44
N PHE A 60 -16.55 -10.58 -0.05
CA PHE A 60 -16.52 -9.15 0.24
C PHE A 60 -17.67 -8.45 -0.48
N TYR A 61 -18.41 -7.60 0.24
CA TYR A 61 -19.43 -6.72 -0.36
C TYR A 61 -18.78 -5.78 -1.38
N THR A 62 -17.64 -5.19 -1.01
CA THR A 62 -16.87 -4.35 -1.93
C THR A 62 -15.40 -4.26 -1.50
N ILE A 63 -14.55 -3.83 -2.44
CA ILE A 63 -13.16 -3.43 -2.19
C ILE A 63 -13.09 -1.92 -2.36
N THR A 64 -12.62 -1.22 -1.33
CA THR A 64 -12.52 0.24 -1.34
C THR A 64 -11.09 0.73 -1.54
N TYR A 65 -11.01 1.91 -2.15
CA TYR A 65 -9.79 2.59 -2.53
C TYR A 65 -9.86 4.05 -2.11
N SER A 66 -8.71 4.72 -2.00
CA SER A 66 -8.66 6.17 -1.81
C SER A 66 -9.42 6.90 -2.92
N ARG A 67 -10.02 8.05 -2.60
CA ARG A 67 -10.76 8.86 -3.59
C ARG A 67 -9.92 9.19 -4.83
N GLU A 68 -8.64 9.50 -4.60
CA GLU A 68 -7.68 9.80 -5.66
C GLU A 68 -7.42 8.59 -6.55
N PHE A 69 -7.08 7.44 -5.95
CA PHE A 69 -6.80 6.22 -6.70
C PHE A 69 -8.07 5.68 -7.39
N ARG A 70 -9.23 5.77 -6.73
CA ARG A 70 -10.54 5.46 -7.32
C ARG A 70 -10.79 6.30 -8.58
N SER A 71 -10.57 7.61 -8.52
CA SER A 71 -10.73 8.46 -9.70
C SER A 71 -9.78 8.07 -10.83
N PHE A 72 -8.60 7.51 -10.53
CA PHE A 72 -7.66 7.05 -11.54
C PHE A 72 -8.11 5.74 -12.19
N ILE A 73 -8.55 4.74 -11.42
CA ILE A 73 -9.01 3.45 -11.97
C ILE A 73 -10.36 3.54 -12.70
N GLU A 74 -11.18 4.55 -12.40
CA GLU A 74 -12.41 4.83 -13.14
C GLU A 74 -12.11 5.41 -14.52
N GLU A 75 -11.25 6.43 -14.59
CA GLU A 75 -10.86 7.06 -15.85
C GLU A 75 -9.44 7.71 -15.69
N PRO A 76 -8.37 7.00 -16.11
CA PRO A 76 -6.98 7.47 -16.01
C PRO A 76 -6.70 8.80 -16.72
N LEU A 77 -7.19 8.98 -17.96
CA LEU A 77 -6.97 10.19 -18.75
C LEU A 77 -7.63 11.41 -18.10
N ARG A 78 -8.89 11.27 -17.67
CA ARG A 78 -9.64 12.32 -16.98
C ARG A 78 -9.02 12.63 -15.61
N HIS A 79 -8.52 11.62 -14.89
CA HIS A 79 -7.79 11.85 -13.64
C HIS A 79 -6.56 12.74 -13.87
N LEU A 80 -5.75 12.41 -14.88
CA LEU A 80 -4.56 13.20 -15.23
C LEU A 80 -4.92 14.60 -15.73
N GLU A 81 -6.02 14.76 -16.47
CA GLU A 81 -6.54 16.06 -16.90
C GLU A 81 -6.86 16.96 -15.70
N LYS A 82 -7.50 16.42 -14.65
CA LYS A 82 -7.81 17.18 -13.42
C LYS A 82 -6.54 17.74 -12.75
N LYS A 83 -5.41 17.04 -12.83
CA LYS A 83 -4.12 17.52 -12.26
C LYS A 83 -3.58 18.76 -12.96
N LEU A 84 -4.06 19.05 -14.17
CA LEU A 84 -3.65 20.22 -14.95
C LEU A 84 -4.60 21.41 -14.82
N PHE A 85 -5.68 21.29 -14.03
CA PHE A 85 -6.73 22.31 -14.00
C PHE A 85 -6.20 23.71 -13.66
N ILE A 86 -5.50 23.85 -12.53
CA ILE A 86 -4.94 25.13 -12.07
C ILE A 86 -3.91 25.66 -13.07
N TYR A 87 -2.95 24.82 -13.48
CA TYR A 87 -1.90 25.22 -14.42
C TYR A 87 -2.46 25.67 -15.77
N THR A 88 -3.52 25.01 -16.26
CA THR A 88 -4.14 25.35 -17.55
C THR A 88 -4.88 26.68 -17.46
N HIS A 89 -5.55 26.94 -16.32
CA HIS A 89 -6.20 28.21 -16.07
C HIS A 89 -5.19 29.36 -15.99
N ASP A 90 -4.09 29.18 -15.28
CA ASP A 90 -3.05 30.22 -15.14
C ASP A 90 -2.33 30.50 -16.47
N TYR A 91 -2.05 29.46 -17.27
CA TYR A 91 -1.53 29.63 -18.61
C TYR A 91 -2.48 30.44 -19.51
N LYS A 92 -3.78 30.12 -19.51
CA LYS A 92 -4.78 30.84 -20.31
C LYS A 92 -4.96 32.30 -19.90
N ARG A 93 -4.67 32.64 -18.64
CA ARG A 93 -4.72 34.03 -18.13
C ARG A 93 -3.40 34.79 -18.30
N GLY A 94 -2.41 34.18 -18.96
CA GLY A 94 -1.09 34.79 -19.16
C GLY A 94 -0.22 34.86 -17.90
N LYS A 95 -0.60 34.16 -16.82
CA LYS A 95 0.21 34.08 -15.58
C LYS A 95 1.38 33.10 -15.69
N LEU A 96 1.29 32.14 -16.62
CA LEU A 96 2.38 31.21 -16.93
C LEU A 96 2.78 31.38 -18.38
N SER A 97 4.09 31.39 -18.63
CA SER A 97 4.65 31.22 -19.97
C SER A 97 4.39 29.81 -20.51
N LEU A 98 4.64 29.62 -21.81
CA LEU A 98 4.50 28.32 -22.47
C LEU A 98 5.45 27.28 -21.86
N GLU A 99 6.68 27.69 -21.60
CA GLU A 99 7.74 26.87 -21.02
C GLU A 99 7.40 26.44 -19.59
N GLU A 100 6.92 27.38 -18.76
CA GLU A 100 6.51 27.09 -17.39
C GLU A 100 5.29 26.15 -17.34
N TYR A 101 4.29 26.39 -18.19
CA TYR A 101 3.14 25.49 -18.29
C TYR A 101 3.57 24.09 -18.74
N ALA A 102 4.47 23.99 -19.72
CA ALA A 102 4.99 22.70 -20.19
C ALA A 102 5.72 21.94 -19.08
N GLU A 103 6.63 22.59 -18.34
CA GLU A 103 7.39 21.94 -17.26
C GLU A 103 6.47 21.52 -16.09
N LYS A 104 5.63 22.43 -15.59
CA LYS A 104 4.70 22.13 -14.48
C LYS A 104 3.73 21.02 -14.85
N SER A 105 3.14 21.08 -16.06
CA SER A 105 2.21 20.06 -16.54
C SER A 105 2.88 18.71 -16.70
N MET A 106 4.08 18.67 -17.31
CA MET A 106 4.88 17.46 -17.44
C MET A 106 5.16 16.81 -16.06
N MET A 107 5.60 17.60 -15.08
CA MET A 107 5.90 17.09 -13.75
C MET A 107 4.65 16.55 -13.07
N ALA A 108 3.54 17.30 -13.10
CA ALA A 108 2.28 16.91 -12.46
C ALA A 108 1.74 15.58 -12.99
N VAL A 109 1.68 15.41 -14.32
CA VAL A 109 1.12 14.19 -14.92
C VAL A 109 2.05 12.98 -14.77
N ASN A 110 3.37 13.16 -14.86
CA ASN A 110 4.31 12.05 -14.63
C ASN A 110 4.25 11.57 -13.18
N THR A 111 4.23 12.49 -12.21
CA THR A 111 4.14 12.16 -10.79
C THR A 111 2.82 11.46 -10.50
N SER A 112 1.69 12.02 -10.93
CA SER A 112 0.37 11.43 -10.73
C SER A 112 0.25 10.05 -11.37
N LEU A 113 0.70 9.87 -12.61
CA LEU A 113 0.66 8.57 -13.29
C LEU A 113 1.51 7.54 -12.53
N ARG A 114 2.77 7.87 -12.19
CA ARG A 114 3.69 6.94 -11.52
C ARG A 114 3.18 6.52 -10.14
N THR A 115 2.70 7.46 -9.34
CA THR A 115 2.16 7.16 -8.01
C THR A 115 0.98 6.21 -8.11
N ASN A 116 0.03 6.49 -9.02
CA ASN A 116 -1.13 5.62 -9.20
C ASN A 116 -0.75 4.23 -9.74
N LEU A 117 0.20 4.11 -10.69
CA LEU A 117 0.65 2.81 -11.19
C LEU A 117 1.37 1.98 -10.11
N ARG A 118 2.15 2.62 -9.22
CA ARG A 118 2.73 1.95 -8.04
C ARG A 118 1.64 1.37 -7.15
N THR A 119 0.68 2.20 -6.73
CA THR A 119 -0.45 1.77 -5.89
C THR A 119 -1.26 0.66 -6.56
N LEU A 120 -1.45 0.75 -7.88
CA LEU A 120 -2.14 -0.29 -8.66
C LEU A 120 -1.42 -1.62 -8.57
N TYR A 121 -0.12 -1.65 -8.84
CA TYR A 121 0.64 -2.90 -8.85
C TYR A 121 0.74 -3.53 -7.46
N GLN A 122 0.93 -2.72 -6.42
CA GLN A 122 0.87 -3.16 -5.03
C GLN A 122 -0.48 -3.79 -4.67
N ASN A 123 -1.58 -3.12 -5.00
CA ASN A 123 -2.93 -3.63 -4.77
C ASN A 123 -3.19 -4.92 -5.55
N TRP A 124 -2.76 -4.98 -6.81
CA TRP A 124 -2.86 -6.20 -7.62
C TRP A 124 -2.07 -7.35 -6.97
N GLY A 125 -0.82 -7.10 -6.56
CA GLY A 125 0.04 -8.11 -5.94
C GLY A 125 -0.52 -8.64 -4.62
N PHE A 126 -1.10 -7.76 -3.79
CA PHE A 126 -1.81 -8.18 -2.58
C PHE A 126 -3.03 -9.06 -2.89
N LEU A 127 -3.88 -8.64 -3.84
CA LEU A 127 -5.06 -9.41 -4.22
C LEU A 127 -4.69 -10.77 -4.85
N ALA A 128 -3.60 -10.83 -5.61
CA ALA A 128 -3.06 -12.08 -6.16
C ALA A 128 -2.58 -13.03 -5.06
N LEU A 129 -1.88 -12.50 -4.05
CA LEU A 129 -1.52 -13.26 -2.86
C LEU A 129 -2.75 -13.86 -2.17
N LEU A 130 -3.83 -13.08 -2.00
CA LEU A 130 -5.06 -13.58 -1.38
C LEU A 130 -5.71 -14.71 -2.19
N ILE A 131 -5.76 -14.63 -3.51
CA ILE A 131 -6.32 -15.72 -4.33
C ILE A 131 -5.57 -17.04 -4.09
N ASN A 132 -4.25 -16.98 -3.98
CA ASN A 132 -3.44 -18.16 -3.74
C ASN A 132 -3.63 -18.72 -2.33
N ILE A 133 -3.72 -17.87 -1.31
CA ILE A 133 -3.99 -18.29 0.08
C ILE A 133 -5.41 -18.90 0.19
N TYR A 134 -6.40 -18.36 -0.52
CA TYR A 134 -7.78 -18.86 -0.51
C TYR A 134 -7.90 -20.36 -0.85
N ARG A 135 -6.95 -20.92 -1.61
CA ARG A 135 -6.91 -22.35 -1.97
C ARG A 135 -6.93 -23.27 -0.74
N GLU A 136 -6.49 -22.78 0.42
CA GLU A 136 -6.50 -23.49 1.70
C GLU A 136 -7.82 -23.34 2.49
N GLY A 137 -8.88 -22.78 1.91
CA GLY A 137 -10.20 -22.68 2.55
C GLY A 137 -10.33 -21.57 3.60
N THR A 138 -9.70 -20.42 3.35
CA THR A 138 -9.61 -19.32 4.33
C THR A 138 -10.93 -18.64 4.67
N ILE A 139 -11.01 -18.13 5.90
CA ILE A 139 -12.14 -17.36 6.43
C ILE A 139 -11.68 -15.94 6.79
N VAL A 140 -12.47 -14.93 6.40
CA VAL A 140 -12.25 -13.54 6.83
C VAL A 140 -12.73 -13.35 8.26
N ILE A 141 -11.83 -12.94 9.15
CA ILE A 141 -12.14 -12.56 10.53
C ILE A 141 -12.32 -11.05 10.66
N TYR A 142 -11.44 -10.28 10.02
CA TYR A 142 -11.52 -8.82 9.94
C TYR A 142 -11.30 -8.39 8.48
N PRO A 143 -12.06 -7.40 7.96
CA PRO A 143 -13.10 -6.66 8.64
C PRO A 143 -14.42 -7.44 8.72
N GLU A 144 -15.13 -7.30 9.84
CA GLU A 144 -16.35 -8.04 10.18
C GLU A 144 -17.49 -7.73 9.20
N HIS A 145 -17.53 -6.50 8.69
CA HIS A 145 -18.50 -6.02 7.70
C HIS A 145 -18.16 -6.45 6.26
N ASN A 146 -17.14 -7.28 6.04
CA ASN A 146 -16.72 -7.79 4.73
C ASN A 146 -16.51 -6.69 3.66
N VAL A 147 -15.95 -5.54 4.05
CA VAL A 147 -15.51 -4.50 3.10
C VAL A 147 -14.00 -4.36 3.20
N LEU A 148 -13.27 -4.96 2.27
CA LEU A 148 -11.83 -4.89 2.24
C LEU A 148 -11.39 -3.48 1.83
N ASN A 149 -10.67 -2.80 2.72
CA ASN A 149 -10.14 -1.48 2.43
C ASN A 149 -8.64 -1.58 2.08
N LEU A 150 -8.28 -1.18 0.86
CA LEU A 150 -6.91 -1.15 0.35
C LEU A 150 -6.24 0.22 0.53
N GLU A 151 -6.81 1.08 1.35
CA GLU A 151 -6.17 2.29 1.87
C GLU A 151 -6.22 2.35 3.41
N ARG A 152 -5.42 3.27 3.98
CA ARG A 152 -5.45 3.55 5.43
C ARG A 152 -6.02 4.92 5.81
N SER A 153 -6.39 5.76 4.84
CA SER A 153 -6.84 7.13 5.11
C SER A 153 -8.07 7.14 6.03
N GLY A 154 -8.02 7.91 7.12
CA GLY A 154 -9.16 8.07 8.04
C GLY A 154 -9.31 7.00 9.13
N LYS A 155 -8.52 5.92 9.11
CA LYS A 155 -8.58 4.84 10.13
C LYS A 155 -7.74 5.11 11.39
N GLN A 156 -6.87 6.12 11.36
CA GLN A 156 -5.86 6.43 12.40
C GLN A 156 -6.31 7.43 13.50
N LYS A 157 -7.62 7.66 13.64
CA LYS A 157 -8.14 8.66 14.60
C LYS A 157 -8.10 8.18 16.06
N LEU A 158 -7.93 6.88 16.31
CA LEU A 158 -8.19 6.23 17.61
C LEU A 158 -6.92 5.67 18.30
N ARG A 159 -5.75 6.28 18.12
CA ARG A 159 -4.46 5.86 18.74
C ARG A 159 -4.00 4.39 18.48
N TRP A 160 -4.66 3.66 17.59
CA TRP A 160 -4.31 2.30 17.17
C TRP A 160 -4.15 2.23 15.64
N ILE A 161 -3.37 1.25 15.18
CA ILE A 161 -3.17 0.95 13.76
C ILE A 161 -3.79 -0.43 13.50
N PRO A 162 -5.03 -0.52 12.98
CA PRO A 162 -5.72 -1.80 12.78
C PRO A 162 -5.30 -2.52 11.50
N PRO A 163 -5.50 -3.84 11.37
CA PRO A 163 -5.21 -4.57 10.15
C PRO A 163 -6.07 -4.08 8.97
N ASN A 164 -5.63 -4.39 7.76
CA ASN A 164 -6.49 -4.30 6.57
C ASN A 164 -7.33 -5.56 6.41
N LEU A 165 -6.78 -6.71 6.81
CA LEU A 165 -7.40 -8.03 6.69
C LEU A 165 -6.82 -8.97 7.75
N VAL A 166 -7.66 -9.75 8.39
CA VAL A 166 -7.26 -10.90 9.21
C VAL A 166 -7.96 -12.14 8.64
N LEU A 167 -7.16 -13.17 8.37
CA LEU A 167 -7.62 -14.45 7.84
C LEU A 167 -7.37 -15.55 8.87
N ASP A 168 -8.35 -16.44 9.01
CA ASP A 168 -8.14 -17.77 9.57
C ASP A 168 -7.99 -18.76 8.42
N ILE A 169 -6.95 -19.60 8.50
CA ILE A 169 -6.65 -20.63 7.54
C ILE A 169 -6.73 -22.00 8.26
N PRO A 170 -7.72 -22.84 7.94
CA PRO A 170 -7.83 -24.18 8.52
C PRO A 170 -6.52 -24.97 8.43
N GLY A 171 -6.11 -25.61 9.52
CA GLY A 171 -4.85 -26.38 9.59
C GLY A 171 -3.58 -25.56 9.76
N HIS A 172 -3.61 -24.24 9.55
CA HIS A 172 -2.45 -23.35 9.65
C HIS A 172 -2.55 -22.38 10.83
N GLY A 173 -3.71 -21.78 11.07
CA GLY A 173 -3.92 -20.73 12.08
C GLY A 173 -4.30 -19.40 11.45
N SER A 174 -4.04 -18.29 12.12
CA SER A 174 -4.44 -16.96 11.66
C SER A 174 -3.28 -16.12 11.14
N ILE A 175 -3.57 -15.21 10.21
CA ILE A 175 -2.63 -14.24 9.65
C ILE A 175 -3.30 -12.86 9.55
N SER A 176 -2.56 -11.81 9.88
CA SER A 176 -2.99 -10.40 9.83
C SER A 176 -2.13 -9.58 8.87
N PHE A 177 -2.79 -8.84 7.97
CA PHE A 177 -2.14 -8.03 6.93
C PHE A 177 -2.32 -6.53 7.19
N PHE A 178 -1.23 -5.79 7.06
CA PHE A 178 -1.19 -4.34 7.22
C PHE A 178 -0.55 -3.70 5.98
N ILE A 179 -1.36 -3.03 5.18
CA ILE A 179 -0.95 -2.38 3.93
C ILE A 179 -0.46 -0.98 4.25
N GLU A 180 0.69 -0.56 3.70
CA GLU A 180 1.30 0.77 3.85
C GLU A 180 1.40 1.27 5.31
N ALA A 181 1.78 0.40 6.25
CA ALA A 181 2.00 0.71 7.65
C ALA A 181 3.49 0.80 8.00
N PRO A 182 3.87 1.51 9.08
CA PRO A 182 3.04 2.36 9.93
C PRO A 182 2.64 3.69 9.29
N ARG A 183 1.48 4.22 9.69
CA ARG A 183 1.05 5.59 9.35
C ARG A 183 0.91 6.42 10.62
N PRO A 184 1.02 7.76 10.51
CA PRO A 184 0.91 8.63 11.68
C PRO A 184 -0.47 8.52 12.35
N LEU A 185 -0.50 8.67 13.67
CA LEU A 185 -1.72 8.69 14.48
C LEU A 185 -2.08 10.12 14.89
N ALA A 186 -3.35 10.36 15.17
CA ALA A 186 -3.77 11.61 15.81
C ALA A 186 -3.29 11.66 17.28
N TRP A 187 -2.99 12.85 17.78
CA TRP A 187 -2.52 13.14 19.14
C TRP A 187 -3.30 14.31 19.73
N GLY A 188 -3.46 14.31 21.06
CA GLY A 188 -4.19 15.37 21.78
C GLY A 188 -3.27 16.46 22.36
N ASP A 189 -2.06 16.09 22.77
CA ASP A 189 -1.09 17.00 23.39
C ASP A 189 0.37 16.68 23.00
N THR A 190 1.32 17.46 23.52
CA THR A 190 2.76 17.30 23.25
C THR A 190 3.31 15.95 23.72
N GLY A 191 2.83 15.42 24.86
CA GLY A 191 3.30 14.13 25.40
C GLY A 191 2.83 12.95 24.55
N ASP A 192 1.61 13.01 24.03
CA ASP A 192 1.12 12.08 23.02
C ASP A 192 1.96 12.14 21.75
N LEU A 193 2.27 13.35 21.25
CA LEU A 193 3.05 13.56 20.03
C LEU A 193 4.45 12.96 20.14
N GLU A 194 5.14 13.15 21.26
CA GLU A 194 6.48 12.59 21.50
C GLU A 194 6.47 11.06 21.40
N LYS A 195 5.49 10.40 22.00
CA LYS A 195 5.35 8.93 21.99
C LYS A 195 5.10 8.36 20.60
N ILE A 196 4.34 9.07 19.76
CA ILE A 196 3.98 8.60 18.42
C ILE A 196 4.84 9.24 17.32
N TRP A 197 5.80 10.10 17.66
CA TRP A 197 6.65 10.81 16.70
C TRP A 197 7.36 9.84 15.76
N GLY A 198 7.79 8.70 16.30
CA GLY A 198 8.39 7.61 15.52
C GLY A 198 7.51 7.14 14.35
N LEU A 199 6.18 7.23 14.42
CA LEU A 199 5.28 6.89 13.30
C LEU A 199 5.30 7.92 12.16
N TYR A 200 5.67 9.17 12.46
CA TYR A 200 5.79 10.24 11.47
C TYR A 200 7.08 10.15 10.66
N THR A 201 8.13 9.58 11.25
CA THR A 201 9.45 9.39 10.64
C THR A 201 9.72 7.95 10.18
N ALA A 202 8.91 6.99 10.63
CA ALA A 202 9.02 5.60 10.25
C ALA A 202 8.93 5.39 8.73
N LEU A 203 9.77 4.47 8.23
CA LEU A 203 9.68 4.01 6.85
C LEU A 203 8.40 3.20 6.67
N ARG A 204 7.86 3.14 5.45
CA ARG A 204 6.59 2.46 5.18
C ARG A 204 6.79 1.37 4.14
N PRO A 205 6.98 0.11 4.56
CA PRO A 205 6.86 -1.02 3.66
C PRO A 205 5.48 -1.08 3.03
N ASP A 206 5.38 -1.70 1.85
CA ASP A 206 4.10 -1.86 1.16
C ASP A 206 3.14 -2.78 1.95
N ILE A 207 3.63 -3.89 2.51
CA ILE A 207 2.83 -4.79 3.36
C ILE A 207 3.68 -5.32 4.53
N MET A 208 3.13 -5.24 5.74
CA MET A 208 3.57 -5.99 6.91
C MET A 208 2.59 -7.13 7.19
N VAL A 209 3.11 -8.30 7.52
CA VAL A 209 2.31 -9.49 7.85
C VAL A 209 2.69 -9.98 9.24
N TYR A 210 1.68 -10.36 10.01
CA TYR A 210 1.83 -10.90 11.35
C TYR A 210 1.08 -12.23 11.46
N GLY A 211 1.68 -13.20 12.12
CA GLY A 211 1.02 -14.42 12.55
C GLY A 211 0.07 -14.14 13.71
N GLY A 212 -1.10 -14.78 13.67
CA GLY A 212 -2.18 -14.62 14.65
C GLY A 212 -3.18 -13.54 14.25
N ARG A 213 -4.18 -13.33 15.11
CA ARG A 213 -5.19 -12.27 14.99
C ARG A 213 -4.70 -10.98 15.66
N ILE A 214 -3.95 -10.17 14.92
CA ILE A 214 -3.38 -8.91 15.39
C ILE A 214 -4.30 -7.76 14.98
N TYR A 215 -4.99 -7.18 15.96
CA TYR A 215 -5.91 -6.05 15.76
C TYR A 215 -5.26 -4.68 15.93
N ASP A 216 -4.08 -4.62 16.52
CA ASP A 216 -3.27 -3.39 16.65
C ASP A 216 -1.78 -3.71 16.65
N ILE A 217 -1.03 -2.95 15.86
CA ILE A 217 0.43 -3.05 15.78
C ILE A 217 1.16 -1.91 16.49
N VAL A 218 0.46 -0.93 17.07
CA VAL A 218 1.13 0.15 17.82
C VAL A 218 1.82 -0.43 19.04
N ASP A 219 3.07 -0.05 19.24
CA ASP A 219 3.87 -0.42 20.41
C ASP A 219 4.84 0.73 20.73
N PRO A 220 4.45 1.68 21.62
CA PRO A 220 5.22 2.90 21.87
C PRO A 220 6.62 2.65 22.45
N GLU A 221 6.86 1.48 23.03
CA GLU A 221 8.14 1.11 23.62
C GLU A 221 9.18 0.69 22.56
N ASN A 222 8.73 0.41 21.33
CA ASN A 222 9.60 0.07 20.20
C ASN A 222 10.06 1.29 19.41
N SER A 223 11.16 1.13 18.66
CA SER A 223 11.63 2.10 17.69
C SER A 223 11.90 1.43 16.35
N PRO A 224 11.04 1.61 15.33
CA PRO A 224 9.84 2.44 15.30
C PRO A 224 8.72 1.89 16.20
N PRO A 225 7.74 2.72 16.61
CA PRO A 225 6.74 2.37 17.64
C PRO A 225 5.61 1.47 17.10
N VAL A 226 6.03 0.32 16.55
CA VAL A 226 5.18 -0.77 16.14
C VAL A 226 5.76 -2.10 16.57
N LYS A 227 4.90 -3.11 16.72
CA LYS A 227 5.29 -4.50 16.91
C LYS A 227 6.18 -4.97 15.74
N ARG A 228 7.12 -5.85 16.04
CA ARG A 228 7.95 -6.52 15.03
C ARG A 228 7.06 -7.37 14.10
N PRO A 229 7.05 -7.14 12.77
CA PRO A 229 6.32 -7.99 11.84
C PRO A 229 7.04 -9.33 11.65
N ASP A 230 6.27 -10.39 11.43
CA ASP A 230 6.83 -11.69 11.06
C ASP A 230 7.38 -11.65 9.62
N LEU A 231 6.66 -10.97 8.71
CA LEU A 231 7.07 -10.79 7.31
C LEU A 231 6.87 -9.37 6.80
N ILE A 232 7.71 -8.98 5.83
CA ILE A 232 7.51 -7.78 5.01
C ILE A 232 7.47 -8.18 3.53
N ILE A 233 6.55 -7.57 2.77
CA ILE A 233 6.44 -7.75 1.32
C ILE A 233 6.47 -6.36 0.67
N GLU A 234 7.41 -6.13 -0.25
CA GLU A 234 7.55 -4.90 -1.04
C GLU A 234 7.34 -5.17 -2.52
N PHE A 235 6.58 -4.31 -3.21
CA PHE A 235 6.28 -4.44 -4.63
C PHE A 235 7.00 -3.36 -5.44
N LYS A 236 7.61 -3.77 -6.57
CA LYS A 236 8.27 -2.86 -7.52
C LYS A 236 7.74 -3.04 -8.93
N GLU A 237 7.16 -1.98 -9.47
CA GLU A 237 6.38 -1.99 -10.72
C GLU A 237 7.18 -1.60 -11.97
N LEU A 238 8.35 -0.99 -11.81
CA LEU A 238 9.12 -0.38 -12.91
C LEU A 238 10.40 -1.14 -13.24
N PRO A 239 10.83 -1.17 -14.51
CA PRO A 239 12.05 -1.88 -14.90
C PRO A 239 13.34 -1.23 -14.38
N ASP A 240 13.31 0.05 -13.98
CA ASP A 240 14.48 0.81 -13.52
C ASP A 240 14.35 1.29 -12.06
N TRP A 241 13.49 0.65 -11.26
CA TRP A 241 13.21 1.05 -9.89
C TRP A 241 14.49 1.21 -9.04
N TYR A 242 15.47 0.32 -9.22
CA TYR A 242 16.73 0.30 -8.47
C TYR A 242 17.64 1.52 -8.72
N LYS A 243 17.43 2.25 -9.83
CA LYS A 243 18.18 3.48 -10.16
C LYS A 243 17.59 4.72 -9.50
N ARG A 244 16.39 4.63 -8.92
CA ARG A 244 15.70 5.77 -8.33
C ARG A 244 16.30 6.12 -6.98
N VAL A 245 16.39 7.41 -6.72
CA VAL A 245 16.84 8.00 -5.46
C VAL A 245 15.66 8.73 -4.84
N ARG A 246 15.44 8.54 -3.54
CA ARG A 246 14.48 9.29 -2.73
C ARG A 246 15.19 9.99 -1.59
N ASP A 247 14.65 11.13 -1.19
CA ASP A 247 15.03 11.77 0.07
C ASP A 247 14.27 11.07 1.20
N VAL A 248 14.99 10.38 2.08
CA VAL A 248 14.42 9.71 3.25
C VAL A 248 14.65 10.61 4.45
N ARG A 249 13.56 11.01 5.13
CA ARG A 249 13.65 11.62 6.46
C ARG A 249 14.10 10.53 7.42
N GLY A 250 15.29 10.67 7.99
CA GLY A 250 15.88 9.61 8.82
C GLY A 250 15.15 9.43 10.15
N PRO A 251 15.23 8.24 10.78
CA PRO A 251 14.71 7.95 12.12
C PRO A 251 15.38 8.77 13.23
N LEU A 252 16.49 9.48 12.92
CA LEU A 252 17.24 10.35 13.84
C LEU A 252 16.75 11.81 13.86
N ALA A 253 15.66 12.13 13.16
CA ALA A 253 15.10 13.48 13.21
C ALA A 253 14.49 13.74 14.60
N LYS A 254 14.97 14.79 15.29
CA LYS A 254 14.44 15.19 16.60
C LYS A 254 12.91 15.33 16.55
N PRO A 255 12.19 14.87 17.60
CA PRO A 255 10.77 15.14 17.76
C PRO A 255 10.49 16.64 17.64
N LEU A 256 9.53 17.00 16.80
CA LEU A 256 9.03 18.37 16.80
C LEU A 256 8.10 18.56 18.00
N SER A 257 8.18 19.72 18.64
CA SER A 257 7.15 20.10 19.61
C SER A 257 5.81 20.35 18.92
N ALA A 258 4.70 20.29 19.69
CA ALA A 258 3.37 20.61 19.17
C ALA A 258 3.30 22.04 18.57
N GLU A 259 4.04 22.99 19.14
CA GLU A 259 4.16 24.36 18.63
C GLU A 259 4.94 24.42 17.32
N GLU A 260 6.05 23.69 17.19
CA GLU A 260 6.83 23.61 15.95
C GLU A 260 6.03 22.95 14.82
N TRP A 261 5.27 21.89 15.13
CA TRP A 261 4.37 21.26 14.16
C TRP A 261 3.26 22.21 13.73
N ARG A 262 2.61 22.91 14.68
CA ARG A 262 1.57 23.91 14.41
C ARG A 262 2.12 25.05 13.54
N ASN A 263 3.32 25.55 13.84
CA ASN A 263 3.96 26.61 13.07
C ASN A 263 4.26 26.14 11.64
N ARG A 264 4.78 24.93 11.44
CA ARG A 264 5.00 24.36 10.10
C ARG A 264 3.70 24.09 9.33
N TRP A 265 2.65 23.69 10.03
CA TRP A 265 1.33 23.50 9.42
C TRP A 265 0.72 24.84 9.01
N ILE A 266 0.81 25.87 9.86
CA ILE A 266 0.40 27.24 9.58
C ILE A 266 1.24 27.81 8.43
N GLU A 267 2.55 27.62 8.43
CA GLU A 267 3.45 28.00 7.33
C GLU A 267 3.07 27.30 6.02
N GLY A 268 2.81 25.99 6.03
CA GLY A 268 2.35 25.26 4.84
C GLY A 268 0.96 25.68 4.35
N LEU A 269 0.08 26.12 5.26
CA LEU A 269 -1.21 26.73 4.94
C LEU A 269 -1.03 28.11 4.31
N TRP A 270 -0.10 28.90 4.84
CA TRP A 270 0.30 30.20 4.30
C TRP A 270 1.01 30.08 2.96
N ASP A 271 1.81 29.04 2.73
CA ASP A 271 2.46 28.76 1.45
C ASP A 271 1.40 28.41 0.40
N GLY A 272 0.42 27.58 0.76
CA GLY A 272 -0.74 27.28 -0.10
C GLY A 272 -1.61 28.50 -0.40
N LEU A 273 -1.75 29.44 0.55
CA LEU A 273 -2.47 30.70 0.37
C LEU A 273 -1.67 31.75 -0.42
N ALA A 274 -0.36 31.86 -0.19
CA ALA A 274 0.52 32.82 -0.84
C ALA A 274 0.75 32.49 -2.33
N ASP A 275 0.80 31.20 -2.68
CA ASP A 275 0.88 30.74 -4.07
C ASP A 275 -0.44 31.04 -4.83
N VAL A 276 -1.58 31.02 -4.11
CA VAL A 276 -2.89 31.42 -4.65
C VAL A 276 -3.04 32.95 -4.73
N LEU A 277 -2.42 33.69 -3.80
CA LEU A 277 -2.49 35.16 -3.70
C LEU A 277 -1.37 35.90 -4.44
N GLY A 278 -0.37 35.20 -4.98
CA GLY A 278 0.70 35.79 -5.81
C GLY A 278 1.69 36.67 -5.04
N VAL A 279 1.91 36.43 -3.75
CA VAL A 279 2.81 37.22 -2.91
C VAL A 279 4.16 36.50 -2.78
N THR A 280 5.24 37.10 -3.27
CA THR A 280 6.61 36.55 -3.15
C THR A 280 7.18 36.75 -1.75
N ARG A 281 7.67 35.67 -1.10
CA ARG A 281 8.41 35.74 0.17
C ARG A 281 9.92 35.59 -0.07
N HIS A 282 10.72 36.47 0.53
CA HIS A 282 12.18 36.45 0.43
C HIS A 282 12.93 36.00 1.70
N GLU A 283 12.24 35.60 2.77
CA GLU A 283 12.92 35.45 4.08
C GLU A 283 12.77 34.09 4.77
N VAL A 284 12.09 33.10 4.17
CA VAL A 284 11.88 31.78 4.82
C VAL A 284 12.90 30.72 4.37
N ALA A 285 13.61 30.94 3.27
CA ALA A 285 14.50 29.95 2.66
C ALA A 285 15.72 29.56 3.53
N GLU A 286 16.18 30.45 4.43
CA GLU A 286 17.40 30.20 5.20
C GLU A 286 17.19 29.23 6.39
N LYS A 287 16.01 29.21 7.02
CA LYS A 287 15.75 28.34 8.19
C LYS A 287 15.40 26.88 7.85
N ILE A 288 14.97 26.60 6.61
CA ILE A 288 14.61 25.24 6.14
C ILE A 288 15.87 24.39 5.86
N SER A 289 17.05 25.01 5.76
CA SER A 289 18.28 24.37 5.30
C SER A 289 18.95 23.41 6.30
N SER A 290 18.51 23.35 7.56
CA SER A 290 19.27 22.72 8.66
C SER A 290 19.01 21.23 8.90
N HIS A 291 18.06 20.57 8.22
CA HIS A 291 17.80 19.13 8.40
C HIS A 291 17.64 18.41 7.05
N ARG A 292 18.76 18.25 6.33
CA ARG A 292 18.80 17.53 5.05
C ARG A 292 18.49 16.05 5.26
N GLY A 293 17.39 15.56 4.66
CA GLY A 293 17.12 14.13 4.53
C GLY A 293 18.23 13.41 3.76
N VAL A 294 18.41 12.12 4.03
CA VAL A 294 19.44 11.30 3.38
C VAL A 294 18.93 10.85 2.01
N ARG A 295 19.71 11.11 0.96
CA ARG A 295 19.43 10.57 -0.38
C ARG A 295 19.77 9.10 -0.43
N LEU A 296 18.76 8.26 -0.56
CA LEU A 296 18.92 6.80 -0.64
C LEU A 296 18.33 6.28 -1.94
N ASN A 297 19.01 5.33 -2.56
CA ASN A 297 18.42 4.59 -3.68
C ASN A 297 17.37 3.61 -3.15
N GLU A 298 16.43 3.20 -4.00
CA GLU A 298 15.35 2.28 -3.60
C GLU A 298 15.88 0.96 -3.03
N VAL A 299 17.03 0.46 -3.51
CA VAL A 299 17.66 -0.77 -3.00
C VAL A 299 18.02 -0.61 -1.52
N ARG A 300 18.63 0.53 -1.15
CA ARG A 300 18.95 0.86 0.23
C ARG A 300 17.70 1.05 1.09
N VAL A 301 16.62 1.61 0.54
CA VAL A 301 15.34 1.72 1.26
C VAL A 301 14.81 0.34 1.64
N VAL A 302 14.86 -0.63 0.73
CA VAL A 302 14.40 -2.00 1.02
C VAL A 302 15.30 -2.68 2.06
N GLN A 303 16.61 -2.50 1.97
CA GLN A 303 17.55 -3.00 2.99
C GLN A 303 17.28 -2.37 4.36
N LEU A 304 16.94 -1.07 4.42
CA LEU A 304 16.55 -0.42 5.67
C LEU A 304 15.27 -1.01 6.26
N TYR A 305 14.30 -1.46 5.46
CA TYR A 305 13.13 -2.15 6.01
C TYR A 305 13.55 -3.41 6.78
N LYS A 306 14.46 -4.23 6.22
CA LYS A 306 14.97 -5.42 6.90
C LYS A 306 15.69 -5.05 8.19
N SER A 307 16.58 -4.05 8.16
CA SER A 307 17.36 -3.66 9.34
C SER A 307 16.53 -3.00 10.44
N ILE A 308 15.55 -2.16 10.08
CA ILE A 308 14.76 -1.38 11.05
C ILE A 308 13.66 -2.22 11.68
N TYR A 309 12.92 -2.99 10.88
CA TYR A 309 11.80 -3.79 11.38
C TYR A 309 12.20 -5.20 11.79
N ASN A 310 13.38 -5.66 11.35
CA ASN A 310 13.91 -6.99 11.62
C ASN A 310 12.90 -8.14 11.40
N PRO A 311 12.12 -8.19 10.30
CA PRO A 311 11.20 -9.31 10.07
C PRO A 311 11.96 -10.62 9.91
N ASP A 312 11.30 -11.75 10.13
CA ASP A 312 11.92 -13.06 9.93
C ASP A 312 12.28 -13.25 8.44
N LYS A 313 11.36 -12.94 7.52
CA LYS A 313 11.65 -12.86 6.07
C LYS A 313 11.18 -11.53 5.47
N LEU A 314 11.91 -11.05 4.46
CA LEU A 314 11.51 -9.92 3.62
C LEU A 314 11.48 -10.36 2.17
N PHE A 315 10.34 -10.15 1.50
CA PHE A 315 10.16 -10.43 0.09
C PHE A 315 10.15 -9.14 -0.74
N LEU A 316 10.91 -9.13 -1.84
CA LEU A 316 10.80 -8.13 -2.88
C LEU A 316 10.17 -8.76 -4.12
N VAL A 317 8.98 -8.29 -4.47
CA VAL A 317 8.21 -8.73 -5.63
C VAL A 317 8.36 -7.71 -6.74
N SER A 318 9.01 -8.06 -7.84
CA SER A 318 9.19 -7.18 -8.99
C SER A 318 8.38 -7.62 -10.20
N LYS A 319 7.68 -6.66 -10.81
CA LYS A 319 6.97 -6.86 -12.07
C LYS A 319 7.91 -7.27 -13.21
N HIS A 320 9.14 -6.78 -13.17
CA HIS A 320 10.16 -6.96 -14.21
C HIS A 320 11.34 -7.75 -13.66
N VAL A 321 12.13 -8.36 -14.55
CA VAL A 321 13.40 -9.01 -14.18
C VAL A 321 14.31 -8.03 -13.44
N VAL A 322 14.85 -8.45 -12.31
CA VAL A 322 15.83 -7.68 -11.52
C VAL A 322 17.24 -8.03 -12.01
N PRO A 323 18.10 -7.04 -12.34
CA PRO A 323 19.46 -7.34 -12.77
C PRO A 323 20.23 -8.17 -11.73
N GLY A 324 21.04 -9.13 -12.18
CA GLY A 324 21.71 -10.09 -11.31
C GLY A 324 22.58 -9.45 -10.21
N GLU A 325 23.23 -8.32 -10.48
CA GLU A 325 23.98 -7.57 -9.47
C GLU A 325 23.06 -7.03 -8.35
N ILE A 326 21.92 -6.46 -8.72
CA ILE A 326 20.95 -5.91 -7.77
C ILE A 326 20.30 -7.05 -6.96
N ARG A 327 19.99 -8.16 -7.61
CA ARG A 327 19.48 -9.37 -6.94
C ARG A 327 20.47 -9.86 -5.89
N LYS A 328 21.75 -10.06 -6.26
CA LYS A 328 22.80 -10.47 -5.31
C LYS A 328 22.94 -9.50 -4.14
N MET A 329 22.84 -8.18 -4.38
CA MET A 329 22.88 -7.18 -3.31
C MET A 329 21.69 -7.25 -2.35
N LEU A 330 20.51 -7.64 -2.82
CA LEU A 330 19.33 -7.83 -1.98
C LEU A 330 19.43 -9.14 -1.20
N GLU A 331 19.77 -10.23 -1.88
CA GLU A 331 19.92 -11.57 -1.30
C GLU A 331 21.03 -11.60 -0.24
N SER A 332 22.10 -10.83 -0.39
CA SER A 332 23.14 -10.68 0.64
C SER A 332 22.68 -9.97 1.93
N HIS A 333 21.44 -9.47 1.96
CA HIS A 333 20.79 -8.86 3.12
C HIS A 333 19.55 -9.68 3.54
N ASP A 334 19.51 -10.97 3.21
CA ASP A 334 18.41 -11.89 3.51
C ASP A 334 17.05 -11.42 2.97
N ILE A 335 17.07 -10.79 1.79
CA ILE A 335 15.87 -10.38 1.04
C ILE A 335 15.64 -11.38 -0.09
N ILE A 336 14.47 -12.01 -0.08
CA ILE A 336 14.06 -12.98 -1.09
C ILE A 336 13.46 -12.23 -2.29
N VAL A 337 14.04 -12.40 -3.47
CA VAL A 337 13.63 -11.69 -4.69
C VAL A 337 12.81 -12.59 -5.60
N ILE A 338 11.55 -12.20 -5.83
CA ILE A 338 10.63 -12.81 -6.80
C ILE A 338 10.43 -11.78 -7.91
N ASP A 339 10.99 -12.02 -9.09
CA ASP A 339 10.96 -11.06 -10.21
C ASP A 339 10.27 -11.65 -11.45
N ASP A 340 10.19 -10.83 -12.49
CA ASP A 340 9.47 -11.16 -13.73
C ASP A 340 8.00 -11.56 -13.50
N VAL A 341 7.36 -11.04 -12.44
CA VAL A 341 6.01 -11.44 -12.06
C VAL A 341 4.96 -10.98 -13.08
N GLY A 342 5.18 -9.84 -13.74
CA GLY A 342 4.20 -9.30 -14.68
C GLY A 342 2.84 -9.07 -14.01
N PHE A 343 1.78 -9.62 -14.59
CA PHE A 343 0.45 -9.71 -13.98
C PHE A 343 0.03 -11.19 -13.86
N ASP A 344 0.98 -12.07 -13.54
CA ASP A 344 0.76 -13.50 -13.35
C ASP A 344 0.71 -13.84 -11.85
N ARG A 345 -0.46 -14.27 -11.38
CA ARG A 345 -0.68 -14.61 -9.96
C ARG A 345 0.02 -15.91 -9.55
N ASP A 346 0.22 -16.84 -10.48
CA ASP A 346 0.76 -18.16 -10.15
C ASP A 346 2.26 -18.05 -9.83
N LYS A 347 2.95 -17.04 -10.37
CA LYS A 347 4.32 -16.65 -9.98
C LYS A 347 4.45 -16.18 -8.51
N LEU A 348 3.33 -15.95 -7.80
CA LEU A 348 3.33 -15.63 -6.37
C LEU A 348 3.03 -16.84 -5.48
N SER A 349 2.93 -18.05 -6.03
CA SER A 349 2.58 -19.25 -5.25
C SER A 349 3.56 -19.54 -4.11
N ASP A 350 4.86 -19.39 -4.35
CA ASP A 350 5.88 -19.62 -3.32
C ASP A 350 5.83 -18.56 -2.21
N LEU A 351 5.52 -17.30 -2.57
CA LEU A 351 5.25 -16.26 -1.57
C LEU A 351 4.07 -16.65 -0.69
N SER A 352 2.97 -17.12 -1.27
CA SER A 352 1.78 -17.54 -0.54
C SER A 352 2.08 -18.69 0.43
N LYS A 353 2.82 -19.71 0.01
CA LYS A 353 3.25 -20.81 0.89
C LYS A 353 4.10 -20.30 2.05
N ASN A 354 5.06 -19.41 1.77
CA ASN A 354 5.88 -18.82 2.82
C ASN A 354 5.05 -17.98 3.79
N VAL A 355 4.01 -17.28 3.34
CA VAL A 355 3.10 -16.55 4.24
C VAL A 355 2.37 -17.51 5.17
N LEU A 356 1.88 -18.65 4.66
CA LEU A 356 1.16 -19.66 5.44
C LEU A 356 2.01 -20.29 6.57
N GLU A 357 3.34 -20.38 6.40
CA GLU A 357 4.26 -20.88 7.44
C GLU A 357 4.25 -20.03 8.73
N TYR A 358 3.84 -18.76 8.63
CA TYR A 358 3.80 -17.83 9.75
C TYR A 358 2.40 -17.71 10.36
N ALA A 359 1.42 -18.48 9.89
CA ALA A 359 0.14 -18.59 10.57
C ALA A 359 0.36 -19.10 12.01
N LYS A 360 -0.28 -18.44 12.97
CA LYS A 360 -0.20 -18.84 14.39
C LYS A 360 -1.57 -19.33 14.83
N GLN A 361 -1.56 -20.44 15.58
CA GLN A 361 -2.77 -20.94 16.21
C GLN A 361 -3.34 -19.89 17.16
N VAL A 362 -4.66 -19.88 17.25
CA VAL A 362 -5.42 -19.01 18.13
C VAL A 362 -6.17 -19.86 19.14
N ASP A 363 -6.43 -19.27 20.30
CA ASP A 363 -7.13 -19.97 21.39
C ASP A 363 -8.61 -20.21 21.08
N GLU A 364 -9.16 -19.46 20.12
CA GLU A 364 -10.57 -19.50 19.74
C GLU A 364 -10.73 -19.69 18.22
N TYR A 365 -11.48 -20.70 17.80
CA TYR A 365 -11.75 -20.99 16.39
C TYR A 365 -13.16 -20.56 16.01
N ILE A 366 -13.29 -19.93 14.84
CA ILE A 366 -14.59 -19.57 14.27
C ILE A 366 -14.93 -20.58 13.17
N ILE A 367 -15.95 -21.39 13.41
CA ILE A 367 -16.51 -22.31 12.41
C ILE A 367 -17.73 -21.64 11.78
N ARG A 368 -17.66 -21.35 10.47
CA ARG A 368 -18.80 -20.82 9.71
C ARG A 368 -19.57 -21.96 9.05
N VAL A 369 -20.85 -22.06 9.39
CA VAL A 369 -21.77 -23.09 8.88
C VAL A 369 -22.95 -22.39 8.23
N ARG A 370 -23.33 -22.82 7.03
CA ARG A 370 -24.54 -22.30 6.35
C ARG A 370 -25.80 -23.10 6.70
N ASP A 371 -25.61 -24.37 7.01
CA ASP A 371 -26.70 -25.28 7.34
C ASP A 371 -27.07 -25.18 8.83
N HIS A 372 -28.36 -24.96 9.11
CA HIS A 372 -28.86 -24.74 10.47
C HIS A 372 -28.79 -26.03 11.31
N GLU A 373 -29.06 -27.18 10.70
CA GLU A 373 -29.03 -28.46 11.40
C GLU A 373 -27.61 -28.79 11.86
N LEU A 374 -26.63 -28.65 10.97
CA LEU A 374 -25.22 -28.81 11.29
C LEU A 374 -24.76 -27.81 12.36
N ALA A 375 -25.21 -26.55 12.30
CA ALA A 375 -24.89 -25.56 13.34
C ALA A 375 -25.43 -25.99 14.72
N SER A 376 -26.66 -26.50 14.77
CA SER A 376 -27.27 -27.03 16.00
C SER A 376 -26.49 -28.23 16.55
N ILE A 377 -26.14 -29.18 15.68
CA ILE A 377 -25.34 -30.36 16.05
C ILE A 377 -23.98 -29.94 16.61
N LEU A 378 -23.29 -29.01 15.96
CA LEU A 378 -22.00 -28.50 16.43
C LEU A 378 -22.12 -27.81 17.79
N GLN A 379 -23.18 -27.02 18.02
CA GLN A 379 -23.41 -26.41 19.32
C GLN A 379 -23.64 -27.47 20.41
N MET A 380 -24.43 -28.51 20.13
CA MET A 380 -24.61 -29.62 21.06
C MET A 380 -23.29 -30.34 21.38
N ILE A 381 -22.44 -30.54 20.37
CA ILE A 381 -21.11 -31.14 20.55
C ILE A 381 -20.25 -30.25 21.44
N ILE A 382 -20.20 -28.94 21.20
CA ILE A 382 -19.45 -27.98 22.02
C ILE A 382 -19.93 -28.03 23.48
N ASP A 383 -21.25 -27.93 23.71
CA ASP A 383 -21.83 -27.93 25.05
C ASP A 383 -21.50 -29.23 25.82
N LEU A 384 -21.59 -30.38 25.15
CA LEU A 384 -21.28 -31.67 25.77
C LEU A 384 -19.76 -31.86 25.97
N TRP A 385 -18.94 -31.25 25.11
CA TRP A 385 -17.48 -31.29 25.19
C TRP A 385 -17.00 -30.50 26.41
N ASP A 386 -17.53 -29.29 26.60
CA ASP A 386 -17.21 -28.42 27.73
C ASP A 386 -17.64 -29.01 29.06
N LYS A 387 -18.78 -29.72 29.08
CA LYS A 387 -19.24 -30.49 30.23
C LYS A 387 -18.43 -31.77 30.50
N LYS A 388 -17.45 -32.10 29.64
CA LYS A 388 -16.61 -33.31 29.72
C LYS A 388 -17.40 -34.62 29.73
N VAL A 389 -18.56 -34.64 29.10
CA VAL A 389 -19.44 -35.83 29.02
C VAL A 389 -19.12 -36.66 27.78
N LEU A 390 -18.54 -36.04 26.75
CA LEU A 390 -18.20 -36.70 25.49
C LEU A 390 -16.95 -37.57 25.58
N ASP A 391 -17.10 -38.83 25.16
CA ASP A 391 -15.97 -39.70 24.82
C ASP A 391 -15.35 -39.25 23.49
N ARG A 392 -14.20 -38.56 23.61
CA ARG A 392 -13.49 -37.93 22.50
C ARG A 392 -13.04 -38.94 21.44
N GLU A 393 -12.55 -40.10 21.88
CA GLU A 393 -12.05 -41.13 20.98
C GLU A 393 -13.19 -41.79 20.21
N LYS A 394 -14.35 -41.95 20.85
CA LYS A 394 -15.55 -42.47 20.17
C LYS A 394 -16.06 -41.53 19.08
N ILE A 395 -16.12 -40.22 19.35
CA ILE A 395 -16.50 -39.23 18.31
C ILE A 395 -15.49 -39.24 17.17
N ARG A 396 -14.20 -39.21 17.49
CA ARG A 396 -13.15 -39.21 16.47
C ARG A 396 -13.23 -40.44 15.58
N LYS A 397 -13.44 -41.63 16.16
CA LYS A 397 -13.63 -42.88 15.40
C LYS A 397 -14.88 -42.85 14.53
N LEU A 398 -16.00 -42.34 15.03
CA LEU A 398 -17.23 -42.20 14.23
C LEU A 398 -17.01 -41.30 13.02
N LEU A 399 -16.38 -40.13 13.21
CA LEU A 399 -16.08 -39.21 12.12
C LEU A 399 -15.12 -39.83 11.09
N LEU A 400 -14.07 -40.52 11.56
CA LEU A 400 -13.12 -41.20 10.68
C LEU A 400 -13.76 -42.37 9.91
N TYR A 401 -14.63 -43.15 10.56
CA TYR A 401 -15.34 -44.26 9.94
C TYR A 401 -16.25 -43.79 8.79
N SER A 402 -17.01 -42.71 9.02
CA SER A 402 -17.88 -42.11 8.00
C SER A 402 -17.12 -41.52 6.81
N ILE A 403 -15.87 -41.09 7.01
CA ILE A 403 -14.99 -40.66 5.91
C ILE A 403 -14.49 -41.86 5.11
N SER A 404 -14.14 -42.97 5.77
CA SER A 404 -13.63 -44.19 5.10
C SER A 404 -14.67 -44.99 4.32
N GLU A 405 -15.97 -44.85 4.62
CA GLU A 405 -17.05 -45.50 3.84
C GLU A 405 -17.47 -44.70 2.60
N ASN A 406 -17.04 -43.44 2.46
CA ASN A 406 -17.47 -42.52 1.39
C ASN A 406 -16.31 -42.02 0.49
N VAL A 407 -15.13 -42.63 0.60
CA VAL A 407 -14.01 -42.53 -0.34
C VAL A 407 -13.84 -43.89 -1.00
#